data_AF-W8X1W5-F1
#
_entry.id   AF-W8X1W5-F1
#
_cell.length_a   1.000
_cell.length_b   1.000
_cell.length_c   1.000
_cell.angle_alpha   90.00
_cell.angle_beta   90.00
_cell.angle_gamma   90.00
#
_symmetry.space_group_name_H-M   'P 1'
#
loop_
_entity.id
_entity.type
_entity.pdbx_description
1 polymer ?
#
loop_
_entity_poly.entity_id
_entity_poly.type
_entity_poly.pdbx_seq_one_letter_code
_entity_poly.pdbx_strand_id
1 'polypeptide(L)'
;MALPQWTDQQVFNQMYSGQKWAQPVITYTFPQLSSQLQANFRNGEDAGFSPLNATQQSLIELGMALWNELIVPTLTPGAISQSDIEFGNTNTGIEFAHAYYPPTGSVWFSSLYSNLQNPEVGEYGFVTFIHEIGHALGLNHMGDYNGADDDGPSSYQDSTMLSIMSYYGPNMDRGQGQVAWADWMGSDGHIYSPQTPMLNDIMVIQAMYGAAVTRADDTVYGFGSTVKGATASIYDFTVNLHPILTLYDSGGTDTLNLSGWSTESDVDLRDGHYSSVNGMTNNLAIAHDVVIENAITGAGNDTFIGNAANNYLDGGAGQDRVYFTGKFSDYQLNYDLGGREYTVHDSTGADGTDTLLNIEYAAFADFGGKLNELTPEVYRFFNADMGIHFFTSNNDEATAVLQSGDFQFEGVAYARNVVDNANLVSVYRFFNPATGDHVLTADVAEAQHLRELNGAFQDEGTAFYAYGKKAADTTELYRFVNEETGTHFYTASVSEMESVKLIDGFSYEGVAFYVAMA
;
A
#
# COMPACT_ATOMS: atom_id res chain seq x y z
N MET A 1 -10.54 14.15 28.95
CA MET A 1 -11.66 13.27 28.53
C MET A 1 -11.43 12.94 27.07
N ALA A 2 -11.79 11.74 26.61
CA ALA A 2 -11.74 11.45 25.18
C ALA A 2 -12.70 12.40 24.44
N LEU A 3 -12.24 13.00 23.35
CA LEU A 3 -13.07 13.82 22.48
C LEU A 3 -14.13 12.95 21.77
N PRO A 4 -15.25 13.53 21.33
CA PRO A 4 -16.21 12.79 20.51
C PRO A 4 -15.54 12.35 19.19
N GLN A 5 -15.94 11.17 18.73
CA GLN A 5 -15.68 10.68 17.37
C GLN A 5 -16.84 11.14 16.48
N TRP A 6 -16.56 11.96 15.48
CA TRP A 6 -17.56 12.46 14.54
C TRP A 6 -17.75 11.51 13.35
N THR A 7 -19.00 11.40 12.92
CA THR A 7 -19.34 10.83 11.60
C THR A 7 -18.99 11.79 10.47
N ASP A 8 -18.86 11.29 9.25
CA ASP A 8 -18.63 12.09 8.03
C ASP A 8 -19.65 13.22 7.87
N GLN A 9 -20.91 12.97 8.20
CA GLN A 9 -21.96 13.99 8.14
C GLN A 9 -21.74 15.11 9.18
N GLN A 10 -21.19 14.79 10.36
CA GLN A 10 -20.85 15.80 11.37
C GLN A 10 -19.62 16.61 10.94
N VAL A 11 -18.60 15.96 10.38
CA VAL A 11 -17.44 16.63 9.77
C VAL A 11 -17.90 17.58 8.66
N PHE A 12 -18.74 17.10 7.74
CA PHE A 12 -19.33 17.94 6.68
C PHE A 12 -20.10 19.14 7.24
N ASN A 13 -20.95 18.92 8.24
CA ASN A 13 -21.73 20.01 8.84
C ASN A 13 -20.85 21.06 9.53
N GLN A 14 -19.70 20.66 10.09
CA GLN A 14 -18.73 21.59 10.68
C GLN A 14 -17.99 22.37 9.60
N MET A 15 -17.42 21.65 8.63
CA MET A 15 -16.54 22.21 7.62
C MET A 15 -17.28 22.98 6.53
N TYR A 16 -18.56 22.73 6.27
CA TYR A 16 -19.27 23.51 5.27
C TYR A 16 -19.76 24.84 5.85
N SER A 17 -19.20 25.97 5.39
CA SER A 17 -19.60 27.32 5.82
C SER A 17 -21.05 27.71 5.48
N GLY A 18 -21.74 26.91 4.66
CA GLY A 18 -23.01 27.29 4.04
C GLY A 18 -22.85 28.20 2.83
N GLN A 19 -21.61 28.57 2.46
CA GLN A 19 -21.29 29.43 1.33
C GLN A 19 -20.46 28.68 0.29
N LYS A 20 -20.79 28.84 -0.99
CA LYS A 20 -20.03 28.26 -2.11
C LYS A 20 -20.20 29.11 -3.37
N TRP A 21 -19.26 29.00 -4.30
CA TRP A 21 -19.42 29.57 -5.63
C TRP A 21 -20.48 28.82 -6.42
N ALA A 22 -21.33 29.55 -7.15
CA ALA A 22 -22.37 28.95 -7.99
C ALA A 22 -21.94 28.78 -9.47
N GLN A 23 -20.80 29.36 -9.83
CA GLN A 23 -20.33 29.46 -11.21
C GLN A 23 -19.54 28.21 -11.60
N PRO A 24 -19.60 27.74 -12.86
CA PRO A 24 -18.83 26.58 -13.32
C PRO A 24 -17.34 26.88 -13.51
N VAL A 25 -16.97 28.16 -13.57
CA VAL A 25 -15.59 28.63 -13.63
C VAL A 25 -15.42 29.62 -12.49
N ILE A 26 -14.41 29.41 -11.67
CA ILE A 26 -14.02 30.29 -10.56
C ILE A 26 -12.67 30.89 -10.95
N THR A 27 -12.64 32.20 -11.03
CA THR A 27 -11.48 32.94 -11.52
C THR A 27 -10.64 33.49 -10.38
N TYR A 28 -9.31 33.51 -10.55
CA TYR A 28 -8.42 34.08 -9.55
C TYR A 28 -7.35 35.02 -10.13
N THR A 29 -6.91 36.01 -9.36
CA THR A 29 -5.82 36.92 -9.78
C THR A 29 -4.88 37.37 -8.66
N PHE A 30 -3.73 37.90 -9.09
CA PHE A 30 -2.70 38.50 -8.25
C PHE A 30 -2.54 40.01 -8.51
N PRO A 31 -3.34 40.87 -7.86
CA PRO A 31 -3.18 42.32 -7.94
C PRO A 31 -1.75 42.77 -7.64
N GLN A 32 -1.29 43.79 -8.37
CA GLN A 32 0.03 44.43 -8.21
C GLN A 32 -0.04 45.71 -7.38
N LEU A 33 -1.22 46.32 -7.27
CA LEU A 33 -1.48 47.53 -6.50
C LEU A 33 -2.77 47.35 -5.71
N SER A 34 -2.85 47.94 -4.52
CA SER A 34 -4.09 47.89 -3.72
C SER A 34 -5.28 48.45 -4.49
N SER A 35 -5.09 49.46 -5.34
CA SER A 35 -6.16 50.05 -6.18
C SER A 35 -6.80 49.07 -7.18
N GLN A 36 -6.13 47.94 -7.47
CA GLN A 36 -6.61 46.91 -8.38
C GLN A 36 -7.50 45.86 -7.72
N LEU A 37 -7.54 45.80 -6.39
CA LEU A 37 -8.44 44.90 -5.67
C LEU A 37 -9.90 45.34 -5.86
N GLN A 38 -10.85 44.42 -5.83
CA GLN A 38 -12.27 44.79 -5.77
C GLN A 38 -12.59 45.54 -4.47
N ALA A 39 -13.56 46.45 -4.52
CA ALA A 39 -13.85 47.32 -3.37
C ALA A 39 -14.38 46.54 -2.15
N ASN A 40 -15.13 45.46 -2.38
CA ASN A 40 -15.66 44.58 -1.33
C ASN A 40 -14.64 43.56 -0.81
N PHE A 41 -13.42 43.53 -1.36
CA PHE A 41 -12.35 42.59 -0.99
C PHE A 41 -11.39 43.19 0.04
N ARG A 42 -11.70 44.41 0.53
CA ARG A 42 -10.86 45.20 1.43
C ARG A 42 -11.64 45.56 2.68
N ASN A 43 -11.06 45.27 3.84
CA ASN A 43 -11.58 45.58 5.17
C ASN A 43 -10.47 46.18 6.07
N GLY A 44 -9.55 46.95 5.48
CA GLY A 44 -8.42 47.59 6.15
C GLY A 44 -7.05 46.97 5.84
N GLU A 45 -7.01 45.80 5.20
CA GLU A 45 -5.79 45.13 4.74
C GLU A 45 -5.11 45.91 3.60
N ASP A 46 -5.87 46.66 2.81
CA ASP A 46 -5.37 47.38 1.65
C ASP A 46 -4.45 48.56 2.00
N ALA A 47 -4.50 49.05 3.23
CA ALA A 47 -3.59 50.07 3.76
C ALA A 47 -2.14 49.58 3.87
N GLY A 48 -1.96 48.30 4.21
CA GLY A 48 -0.67 47.62 4.34
C GLY A 48 -0.30 46.76 3.14
N PHE A 49 -1.02 46.87 2.03
CA PHE A 49 -0.88 46.01 0.86
C PHE A 49 0.55 45.96 0.31
N SER A 50 1.01 44.76 -0.01
CA SER A 50 2.11 44.53 -0.94
C SER A 50 1.76 43.40 -1.92
N PRO A 51 2.24 43.45 -3.17
CA PRO A 51 1.97 42.39 -4.13
C PRO A 51 2.62 41.08 -3.68
N LEU A 52 2.06 39.96 -4.13
CA LEU A 52 2.70 38.65 -4.01
C LEU A 52 3.96 38.60 -4.89
N ASN A 53 5.03 38.03 -4.35
CA ASN A 53 6.25 37.77 -5.13
C ASN A 53 6.08 36.55 -6.06
N ALA A 54 7.04 36.33 -6.95
CA ALA A 54 6.96 35.25 -7.95
C ALA A 54 6.86 33.85 -7.33
N THR A 55 7.58 33.58 -6.23
CA THR A 55 7.52 32.30 -5.53
C THR A 55 6.14 32.07 -4.92
N GLN A 56 5.58 33.09 -4.27
CA GLN A 56 4.23 33.01 -3.71
C GLN A 56 3.19 32.75 -4.80
N GLN A 57 3.24 33.49 -5.92
CA GLN A 57 2.32 33.29 -7.05
C GLN A 57 2.41 31.87 -7.59
N SER A 58 3.62 31.35 -7.82
CA SER A 58 3.82 30.00 -8.33
C SER A 58 3.28 28.91 -7.38
N LEU A 59 3.45 29.07 -6.07
CA LEU A 59 2.96 28.09 -5.09
C LEU A 59 1.45 28.22 -4.81
N ILE A 60 0.88 29.42 -4.93
CA ILE A 60 -0.58 29.59 -4.93
C ILE A 60 -1.18 28.95 -6.19
N GLU A 61 -0.57 29.12 -7.37
CA GLU A 61 -1.02 28.44 -8.59
C GLU A 61 -0.97 26.91 -8.44
N LEU A 62 0.06 26.37 -7.78
CA LEU A 62 0.12 24.96 -7.41
C LEU A 62 -1.02 24.57 -6.46
N GLY A 63 -1.28 25.35 -5.41
CA GLY A 63 -2.42 25.13 -4.51
C GLY A 63 -3.78 25.18 -5.21
N MET A 64 -3.95 26.11 -6.15
CA MET A 64 -5.15 26.20 -7.01
C MET A 64 -5.27 24.97 -7.90
N ALA A 65 -4.17 24.46 -8.46
CA ALA A 65 -4.18 23.23 -9.25
C ALA A 65 -4.58 22.00 -8.41
N LEU A 66 -4.10 21.90 -7.17
CA LEU A 66 -4.46 20.82 -6.24
C LEU A 66 -5.96 20.82 -5.93
N TRP A 67 -6.56 21.97 -5.64
CA TRP A 67 -8.03 22.05 -5.46
C TRP A 67 -8.79 21.79 -6.75
N ASN A 68 -8.28 22.27 -7.90
CA ASN A 68 -8.90 22.08 -9.21
C ASN A 68 -8.97 20.60 -9.63
N GLU A 69 -8.06 19.77 -9.15
CA GLU A 69 -8.08 18.31 -9.37
C GLU A 69 -9.19 17.58 -8.59
N LEU A 70 -9.86 18.24 -7.64
CA LEU A 70 -10.82 17.60 -6.75
C LEU A 70 -12.27 17.89 -7.12
N ILE A 71 -12.55 19.02 -7.79
CA ILE A 71 -13.90 19.56 -7.94
C ILE A 71 -14.32 19.78 -9.39
N VAL A 72 -15.64 19.73 -9.65
CA VAL A 72 -16.19 19.98 -10.99
C VAL A 72 -15.93 21.41 -11.52
N PRO A 73 -16.09 22.50 -10.74
CA PRO A 73 -15.79 23.85 -11.23
C PRO A 73 -14.30 24.01 -11.55
N THR A 74 -14.00 24.66 -12.68
CA THR A 74 -12.61 24.91 -13.05
C THR A 74 -12.09 26.17 -12.36
N LEU A 75 -10.92 26.06 -11.73
CA LEU A 75 -10.17 27.19 -11.17
C LEU A 75 -9.18 27.70 -12.21
N THR A 76 -9.33 28.95 -12.66
CA THR A 76 -8.48 29.52 -13.73
C THR A 76 -8.05 30.95 -13.47
N PRO A 77 -6.89 31.41 -13.98
CA PRO A 77 -6.53 32.82 -13.95
C PRO A 77 -7.61 33.71 -14.58
N GLY A 78 -7.95 34.80 -13.90
CA GLY A 78 -8.98 35.76 -14.29
C GLY A 78 -8.45 37.13 -14.71
N ALA A 79 -9.36 38.08 -14.83
CA ALA A 79 -9.04 39.50 -15.02
C ALA A 79 -9.00 40.22 -13.66
N ILE A 80 -8.00 41.08 -13.49
CA ILE A 80 -7.85 41.92 -12.30
C ILE A 80 -9.12 42.75 -12.08
N SER A 81 -9.55 42.90 -10.82
CA SER A 81 -10.76 43.61 -10.40
C SER A 81 -12.09 42.98 -10.86
N GLN A 82 -12.06 41.78 -11.43
CA GLN A 82 -13.23 41.05 -11.93
C GLN A 82 -13.21 39.56 -11.57
N SER A 83 -12.20 39.12 -10.80
CA SER A 83 -12.04 37.72 -10.45
C SER A 83 -12.85 37.35 -9.21
N ASP A 84 -13.22 36.08 -9.10
CA ASP A 84 -13.94 35.58 -7.92
C ASP A 84 -13.02 35.58 -6.68
N ILE A 85 -11.73 35.30 -6.87
CA ILE A 85 -10.72 35.24 -5.81
C ILE A 85 -9.56 36.20 -6.13
N GLU A 86 -9.13 37.00 -5.15
CA GLU A 86 -7.96 37.88 -5.30
C GLU A 86 -7.02 37.71 -4.11
N PHE A 87 -5.72 37.57 -4.37
CA PHE A 87 -4.72 37.34 -3.34
C PHE A 87 -3.81 38.55 -3.13
N GLY A 88 -3.40 38.80 -1.89
CA GLY A 88 -2.45 39.86 -1.56
C GLY A 88 -1.66 39.59 -0.29
N ASN A 89 -0.52 40.28 -0.14
CA ASN A 89 0.13 40.41 1.16
C ASN A 89 -0.37 41.67 1.86
N THR A 90 -0.34 41.70 3.19
CA THR A 90 -0.55 42.92 3.98
C THR A 90 0.28 42.94 5.26
N ASN A 91 0.44 44.10 5.92
CA ASN A 91 0.95 44.23 7.29
C ASN A 91 -0.06 44.93 8.22
N THR A 92 -1.30 45.13 7.78
CA THR A 92 -2.36 45.77 8.57
C THR A 92 -3.59 44.88 8.58
N GLY A 93 -4.29 44.81 9.72
CA GLY A 93 -5.55 44.05 9.82
C GLY A 93 -5.39 42.54 9.65
N ILE A 94 -4.18 42.01 9.86
CA ILE A 94 -3.81 40.61 9.66
C ILE A 94 -3.08 40.09 10.90
N GLU A 95 -3.34 38.85 11.27
CA GLU A 95 -2.46 38.10 12.18
C GLU A 95 -1.43 37.35 11.34
N PHE A 96 -1.73 36.11 10.95
CA PHE A 96 -0.85 35.28 10.13
C PHE A 96 -1.32 35.22 8.67
N ALA A 97 -2.53 34.70 8.44
CA ALA A 97 -3.23 34.69 7.17
C ALA A 97 -4.75 34.69 7.44
N HIS A 98 -5.56 35.07 6.46
CA HIS A 98 -7.01 34.80 6.46
C HIS A 98 -7.58 34.89 5.05
N ALA A 99 -8.80 34.36 4.90
CA ALA A 99 -9.58 34.49 3.68
C ALA A 99 -11.04 34.78 3.98
N TYR A 100 -11.71 35.40 3.02
CA TYR A 100 -13.14 35.65 3.06
C TYR A 100 -13.87 34.60 2.22
N TYR A 101 -14.91 34.00 2.80
CA TYR A 101 -15.79 33.06 2.13
C TYR A 101 -16.44 33.63 0.85
N PRO A 102 -16.96 32.78 -0.05
CA PRO A 102 -17.81 33.22 -1.15
C PRO A 102 -19.01 34.05 -0.65
N PRO A 103 -19.39 35.15 -1.34
CA PRO A 103 -18.93 35.57 -2.66
C PRO A 103 -17.80 36.62 -2.63
N THR A 104 -17.10 36.80 -1.51
CA THR A 104 -16.02 37.80 -1.41
C THR A 104 -14.68 37.24 -1.86
N GLY A 105 -14.25 36.06 -1.42
CA GLY A 105 -13.06 35.39 -2.01
C GLY A 105 -11.72 36.12 -1.92
N SER A 106 -11.55 37.16 -1.10
CA SER A 106 -10.23 37.77 -0.90
C SER A 106 -9.39 36.94 0.06
N VAL A 107 -8.10 36.75 -0.28
CA VAL A 107 -7.15 35.97 0.49
C VAL A 107 -5.92 36.81 0.83
N TRP A 108 -5.56 36.84 2.10
CA TRP A 108 -4.53 37.72 2.63
C TRP A 108 -3.47 36.97 3.42
N PHE A 109 -2.21 37.28 3.12
CA PHE A 109 -1.05 36.75 3.84
C PHE A 109 -0.29 37.88 4.53
N SER A 110 0.20 37.63 5.75
CA SER A 110 0.99 38.62 6.46
C SER A 110 2.41 38.72 5.88
N SER A 111 2.75 39.93 5.41
CA SER A 111 4.10 40.29 4.93
C SER A 111 5.16 40.30 6.05
N LEU A 112 4.74 40.12 7.30
CA LEU A 112 5.61 40.13 8.47
C LEU A 112 6.27 38.77 8.75
N TYR A 113 5.81 37.69 8.11
CA TYR A 113 6.28 36.32 8.38
C TYR A 113 7.08 35.75 7.22
N SER A 114 8.33 35.36 7.49
CA SER A 114 9.27 34.93 6.47
C SER A 114 8.84 33.64 5.74
N ASN A 115 8.15 32.73 6.42
CA ASN A 115 7.64 31.49 5.83
C ASN A 115 6.46 31.71 4.87
N LEU A 116 5.72 32.82 4.99
CA LEU A 116 4.72 33.23 3.99
C LEU A 116 5.35 33.97 2.81
N GLN A 117 6.49 34.64 3.02
CA GLN A 117 7.21 35.36 1.97
C GLN A 117 8.16 34.45 1.16
N ASN A 118 8.67 33.39 1.77
CA ASN A 118 9.51 32.36 1.14
C ASN A 118 8.95 30.97 1.47
N PRO A 119 7.75 30.64 0.94
CA PRO A 119 7.13 29.34 1.18
C PRO A 119 7.82 28.24 0.39
N GLU A 120 7.79 27.02 0.93
CA GLU A 120 8.34 25.82 0.32
C GLU A 120 7.31 24.68 0.48
N VAL A 121 7.25 23.77 -0.50
CA VAL A 121 6.37 22.59 -0.44
C VAL A 121 6.82 21.71 0.72
N GLY A 122 5.87 21.21 1.52
CA GLY A 122 6.15 20.46 2.73
C GLY A 122 6.36 21.33 3.98
N GLU A 123 6.37 22.66 3.83
CA GLU A 123 6.48 23.60 4.95
C GLU A 123 5.14 24.25 5.31
N TYR A 124 5.09 24.78 6.53
CA TYR A 124 3.90 25.44 7.07
C TYR A 124 3.38 26.59 6.18
N GLY A 125 4.28 27.32 5.51
CA GLY A 125 3.90 28.40 4.61
C GLY A 125 3.08 27.94 3.41
N PHE A 126 3.41 26.77 2.84
CA PHE A 126 2.69 26.23 1.69
C PHE A 126 1.32 25.65 2.08
N VAL A 127 1.24 24.88 3.16
CA VAL A 127 -0.06 24.36 3.63
C VAL A 127 -1.02 25.49 4.00
N THR A 128 -0.50 26.62 4.51
CA THR A 128 -1.30 27.83 4.74
C THR A 128 -1.93 28.37 3.45
N PHE A 129 -1.23 28.32 2.31
CA PHE A 129 -1.81 28.76 1.04
C PHE A 129 -2.98 27.88 0.62
N ILE A 130 -2.82 26.56 0.72
CA ILE A 130 -3.88 25.61 0.38
C ILE A 130 -5.08 25.75 1.33
N HIS A 131 -4.81 25.98 2.62
CA HIS A 131 -5.82 26.24 3.66
C HIS A 131 -6.67 27.47 3.35
N GLU A 132 -6.04 28.62 3.07
CA GLU A 132 -6.78 29.85 2.77
C GLU A 132 -7.56 29.78 1.46
N ILE A 133 -7.07 29.01 0.48
CA ILE A 133 -7.86 28.69 -0.72
C ILE A 133 -9.11 27.88 -0.33
N GLY A 134 -8.98 26.92 0.59
CA GLY A 134 -10.12 26.16 1.14
C GLY A 134 -11.21 27.08 1.73
N HIS A 135 -10.83 28.08 2.50
CA HIS A 135 -11.75 29.13 2.98
C HIS A 135 -12.36 29.92 1.83
N ALA A 136 -11.56 30.38 0.85
CA ALA A 136 -12.09 31.09 -0.32
C ALA A 136 -13.03 30.22 -1.18
N LEU A 137 -12.97 28.90 -1.06
CA LEU A 137 -13.90 27.94 -1.66
C LEU A 137 -15.10 27.60 -0.75
N GLY A 138 -15.09 27.98 0.53
CA GLY A 138 -16.23 27.84 1.43
C GLY A 138 -16.06 26.83 2.57
N LEU A 139 -14.84 26.35 2.85
CA LEU A 139 -14.58 25.45 3.98
C LEU A 139 -14.32 26.23 5.27
N ASN A 140 -15.00 25.90 6.36
CA ASN A 140 -14.67 26.34 7.72
C ASN A 140 -13.48 25.54 8.27
N HIS A 141 -12.96 26.00 9.41
CA HIS A 141 -12.14 25.18 10.30
C HIS A 141 -12.89 23.94 10.82
N MET A 142 -12.12 22.97 11.33
CA MET A 142 -12.61 21.74 11.96
C MET A 142 -13.23 21.92 13.36
N GLY A 143 -13.25 23.13 13.88
CA GLY A 143 -13.91 23.51 15.12
C GLY A 143 -14.31 24.98 15.13
N ASP A 144 -15.05 25.38 16.18
CA ASP A 144 -15.54 26.75 16.36
C ASP A 144 -14.47 27.67 16.97
N TYR A 145 -13.30 27.73 16.33
CA TYR A 145 -12.16 28.57 16.73
C TYR A 145 -11.70 29.45 15.56
N ASN A 146 -11.02 30.56 15.88
CA ASN A 146 -10.46 31.46 14.88
C ASN A 146 -9.20 32.14 15.41
N GLY A 147 -8.04 31.90 14.78
CA GLY A 147 -6.77 32.53 15.16
C GLY A 147 -6.44 32.31 16.65
N ALA A 148 -6.40 33.42 17.41
CA ALA A 148 -6.09 33.42 18.83
C ALA A 148 -7.25 32.95 19.76
N ASP A 149 -8.49 32.85 19.28
CA ASP A 149 -9.64 32.39 20.05
C ASP A 149 -9.80 30.87 19.89
N ASP A 150 -9.36 30.11 20.90
CA ASP A 150 -9.35 28.66 20.83
C ASP A 150 -9.71 27.99 22.17
N ASP A 151 -10.84 27.27 22.17
CA ASP A 151 -11.40 26.53 23.30
C ASP A 151 -10.99 25.04 23.33
N GLY A 152 -10.07 24.62 22.45
CA GLY A 152 -9.66 23.22 22.29
C GLY A 152 -10.23 22.58 21.03
N PRO A 153 -9.73 21.38 20.67
CA PRO A 153 -10.23 20.63 19.53
C PRO A 153 -11.68 20.17 19.75
N SER A 154 -12.49 20.25 18.70
CA SER A 154 -13.94 19.95 18.80
C SER A 154 -14.25 18.45 18.74
N SER A 155 -13.37 17.67 18.13
CA SER A 155 -13.51 16.22 17.95
C SER A 155 -12.16 15.53 17.82
N TYR A 156 -12.15 14.20 17.81
CA TYR A 156 -10.96 13.45 17.43
C TYR A 156 -10.52 13.75 15.99
N GLN A 157 -11.48 14.04 15.11
CA GLN A 157 -11.26 14.29 13.70
C GLN A 157 -10.59 15.64 13.44
N ASP A 158 -10.67 16.57 14.38
CA ASP A 158 -10.07 17.90 14.32
C ASP A 158 -8.53 17.79 14.40
N SER A 159 -7.93 17.40 13.28
CA SER A 159 -6.49 17.20 13.14
C SER A 159 -6.03 17.47 11.72
N THR A 160 -4.84 18.03 11.56
CA THR A 160 -4.14 18.23 10.28
C THR A 160 -3.82 16.92 9.59
N MET A 161 -3.81 15.79 10.32
CA MET A 161 -3.78 14.45 9.72
C MET A 161 -4.96 14.23 8.78
N LEU A 162 -6.15 14.74 9.14
CA LEU A 162 -7.40 14.47 8.43
C LEU A 162 -7.91 15.67 7.63
N SER A 163 -7.57 16.90 8.01
CA SER A 163 -7.96 18.13 7.30
C SER A 163 -6.94 19.24 7.51
N ILE A 164 -6.47 19.86 6.43
CA ILE A 164 -5.61 21.05 6.50
C ILE A 164 -6.33 22.25 7.13
N MET A 165 -7.66 22.20 7.30
CA MET A 165 -8.46 23.23 7.97
C MET A 165 -8.39 23.16 9.51
N SER A 166 -7.68 22.16 10.07
CA SER A 166 -7.48 22.04 11.51
C SER A 166 -6.30 22.88 12.03
N TYR A 167 -6.39 23.31 13.29
CA TYR A 167 -5.28 23.94 14.04
C TYR A 167 -4.57 22.97 14.99
N TYR A 168 -4.96 21.70 14.95
CA TYR A 168 -4.46 20.62 15.80
C TYR A 168 -3.81 19.56 14.94
N GLY A 169 -2.80 18.86 15.44
CA GLY A 169 -2.13 17.78 14.72
C GLY A 169 -0.61 17.89 14.72
N PRO A 170 0.07 16.96 14.02
CA PRO A 170 1.50 16.71 14.17
C PRO A 170 2.38 17.92 13.85
N ASN A 171 2.13 18.59 12.72
CA ASN A 171 2.92 19.73 12.27
C ASN A 171 2.74 20.99 13.15
N MET A 172 1.66 21.03 13.94
CA MET A 172 1.35 22.13 14.87
C MET A 172 1.81 21.82 16.30
N ASP A 173 2.23 20.58 16.58
CA ASP A 173 2.50 20.05 17.93
C ASP A 173 1.38 20.38 18.94
N ARG A 174 0.12 20.24 18.49
CA ARG A 174 -1.05 20.65 19.28
C ARG A 174 -2.16 19.61 19.28
N GLY A 175 -2.64 19.21 20.46
CA GLY A 175 -3.75 18.26 20.60
C GLY A 175 -3.32 16.79 20.73
N GLN A 176 -2.03 16.52 20.95
CA GLN A 176 -1.50 15.17 21.09
C GLN A 176 -2.23 14.38 22.20
N GLY A 177 -2.65 13.17 21.87
CA GLY A 177 -3.45 12.30 22.76
C GLY A 177 -4.93 12.69 22.87
N GLN A 178 -5.37 13.72 22.15
CA GLN A 178 -6.78 14.14 22.08
C GLN A 178 -7.37 13.93 20.68
N VAL A 179 -6.61 14.28 19.64
CA VAL A 179 -7.03 14.22 18.23
C VAL A 179 -6.31 13.11 17.47
N ALA A 180 -6.71 12.84 16.23
CA ALA A 180 -5.99 11.95 15.33
C ALA A 180 -4.53 12.42 15.19
N TRP A 181 -3.58 11.49 15.27
CA TRP A 181 -2.17 11.82 15.39
C TRP A 181 -1.31 10.94 14.50
N ALA A 182 -0.16 11.49 14.14
CA ALA A 182 0.86 10.90 13.31
C ALA A 182 2.25 11.45 13.72
N ASP A 183 3.29 10.81 13.23
CA ASP A 183 4.68 11.26 13.33
C ASP A 183 5.17 11.56 11.92
N TRP A 184 5.40 12.85 11.66
CA TRP A 184 5.80 13.40 10.38
C TRP A 184 7.23 13.96 10.41
N MET A 185 8.04 13.44 11.33
CA MET A 185 9.47 13.69 11.36
C MET A 185 10.15 12.95 10.21
N GLY A 186 10.72 13.70 9.27
CA GLY A 186 11.55 13.14 8.22
C GLY A 186 12.85 12.55 8.76
N SER A 187 13.51 11.72 7.95
CA SER A 187 14.80 11.12 8.27
C SER A 187 15.94 12.13 8.45
N ASP A 188 15.73 13.37 8.00
CA ASP A 188 16.59 14.53 8.21
C ASP A 188 16.38 15.22 9.57
N GLY A 189 15.39 14.79 10.36
CA GLY A 189 15.03 15.39 11.64
C GLY A 189 14.18 16.65 11.53
N HIS A 190 13.52 16.86 10.39
CA HIS A 190 12.61 17.98 10.16
C HIS A 190 11.14 17.52 10.19
N ILE A 191 10.24 18.35 10.75
CA ILE A 191 8.80 18.05 10.76
C ILE A 191 8.16 18.67 9.52
N TYR A 192 7.53 17.83 8.70
CA TYR A 192 6.88 18.25 7.48
C TYR A 192 5.38 18.53 7.69
N SER A 193 4.79 19.27 6.75
CA SER A 193 3.37 19.60 6.68
C SER A 193 2.69 18.97 5.46
N PRO A 194 1.35 18.80 5.48
CA PRO A 194 0.57 18.34 4.35
C PRO A 194 0.85 19.12 3.06
N GLN A 195 0.91 18.42 1.94
CA GLN A 195 1.19 19.02 0.62
C GLN A 195 0.00 18.91 -0.34
N THR A 196 -1.11 18.34 0.10
CA THR A 196 -2.41 18.30 -0.59
C THR A 196 -3.52 18.65 0.41
N PRO A 197 -4.74 18.98 -0.05
CA PRO A 197 -5.93 18.77 0.75
C PRO A 197 -5.96 17.32 1.29
N MET A 198 -6.35 17.15 2.55
CA MET A 198 -6.37 15.87 3.25
C MET A 198 -7.76 15.21 3.14
N LEU A 199 -7.89 13.99 3.67
CA LEU A 199 -9.06 13.13 3.50
C LEU A 199 -10.41 13.83 3.69
N ASN A 200 -10.60 14.55 4.80
CA ASN A 200 -11.85 15.27 5.09
C ASN A 200 -12.03 16.51 4.22
N ASP A 201 -10.94 17.16 3.80
CA ASP A 201 -11.01 18.30 2.88
C ASP A 201 -11.58 17.86 1.54
N ILE A 202 -11.08 16.74 1.00
CA ILE A 202 -11.53 16.14 -0.26
C ILE A 202 -12.99 15.71 -0.15
N MET A 203 -13.33 14.97 0.91
CA MET A 203 -14.70 14.51 1.16
C MET A 203 -15.70 15.68 1.17
N VAL A 204 -15.41 16.75 1.91
CA VAL A 204 -16.34 17.88 2.06
C VAL A 204 -16.41 18.71 0.79
N ILE A 205 -15.27 19.01 0.15
CA ILE A 205 -15.26 19.84 -1.05
C ILE A 205 -15.97 19.16 -2.22
N GLN A 206 -15.84 17.84 -2.35
CA GLN A 206 -16.52 17.05 -3.37
C GLN A 206 -18.03 16.96 -3.08
N ALA A 207 -18.45 16.85 -1.82
CA ALA A 207 -19.86 16.95 -1.47
C ALA A 207 -20.44 18.35 -1.79
N MET A 208 -19.63 19.42 -1.69
CA MET A 208 -20.05 20.78 -2.04
C MET A 208 -20.16 21.03 -3.54
N TYR A 209 -19.17 20.57 -4.33
CA TYR A 209 -18.98 20.96 -5.72
C TYR A 209 -19.12 19.83 -6.74
N GLY A 210 -19.19 18.58 -6.30
CA GLY A 210 -19.05 17.38 -7.13
C GLY A 210 -17.59 17.02 -7.37
N ALA A 211 -17.29 15.72 -7.43
CA ALA A 211 -15.96 15.18 -7.69
C ALA A 211 -15.54 15.38 -9.16
N ALA A 212 -14.29 15.79 -9.39
CA ALA A 212 -13.73 15.94 -10.72
C ALA A 212 -13.46 14.58 -11.40
N VAL A 213 -13.20 14.59 -12.70
CA VAL A 213 -12.55 13.45 -13.37
C VAL A 213 -11.08 13.81 -13.47
N THR A 214 -10.24 13.16 -12.67
CA THR A 214 -8.81 13.42 -12.53
C THR A 214 -8.06 12.11 -12.67
N ARG A 215 -7.05 12.09 -13.55
CA ARG A 215 -6.15 10.94 -13.75
C ARG A 215 -6.87 9.61 -14.06
N ALA A 216 -7.97 9.66 -14.83
CA ALA A 216 -8.78 8.48 -15.19
C ALA A 216 -8.08 7.41 -16.08
N ASP A 217 -6.75 7.46 -16.21
CA ASP A 217 -5.88 6.52 -16.89
C ASP A 217 -4.85 5.95 -15.91
N ASP A 218 -4.22 4.82 -16.24
CA ASP A 218 -3.25 4.15 -15.38
C ASP A 218 -2.16 5.10 -14.84
N THR A 219 -2.15 5.31 -13.54
CA THR A 219 -1.30 6.29 -12.86
C THR A 219 -0.34 5.63 -11.89
N VAL A 220 0.94 6.04 -11.94
CA VAL A 220 1.93 5.71 -10.92
C VAL A 220 2.10 6.92 -10.00
N TYR A 221 1.88 6.70 -8.71
CA TYR A 221 2.20 7.62 -7.62
C TYR A 221 3.51 7.18 -6.95
N GLY A 222 4.34 8.12 -6.53
CA GLY A 222 5.61 7.83 -5.86
C GLY A 222 6.80 7.75 -6.80
N PHE A 223 7.67 6.75 -6.63
CA PHE A 223 8.86 6.58 -7.47
C PHE A 223 8.48 6.24 -8.91
N GLY A 224 9.08 6.96 -9.87
CA GLY A 224 8.71 6.79 -11.28
C GLY A 224 7.31 7.31 -11.60
N SER A 225 6.81 8.29 -10.85
CA SER A 225 5.46 8.83 -11.03
C SER A 225 5.17 9.21 -12.49
N THR A 226 3.94 8.93 -12.92
CA THR A 226 3.44 9.32 -14.25
C THR A 226 2.53 10.54 -14.21
N VAL A 227 2.31 11.15 -13.03
CA VAL A 227 1.47 12.35 -12.88
C VAL A 227 2.07 13.51 -13.68
N LYS A 228 1.20 14.25 -14.38
CA LYS A 228 1.59 15.33 -15.30
C LYS A 228 1.00 16.66 -14.86
N GLY A 229 1.54 17.74 -15.43
CA GLY A 229 1.01 19.09 -15.22
C GLY A 229 1.60 19.77 -13.98
N ALA A 230 0.87 20.74 -13.45
CA ALA A 230 1.37 21.60 -12.38
C ALA A 230 1.67 20.85 -11.07
N THR A 231 0.95 19.76 -10.80
CA THR A 231 1.02 18.98 -9.56
C THR A 231 2.03 17.82 -9.62
N ALA A 232 2.67 17.59 -10.77
CA ALA A 232 3.54 16.42 -10.98
C ALA A 232 4.62 16.25 -9.89
N SER A 233 5.26 17.34 -9.47
CA SER A 233 6.32 17.30 -8.45
C SER A 233 5.83 16.93 -7.04
N ILE A 234 4.53 17.03 -6.76
CA ILE A 234 3.95 16.61 -5.47
C ILE A 234 3.97 15.10 -5.35
N TYR A 235 3.74 14.38 -6.45
CA TYR A 235 3.54 12.94 -6.47
C TYR A 235 4.78 12.14 -6.92
N ASP A 236 5.86 12.80 -7.33
CA ASP A 236 7.15 12.18 -7.67
C ASP A 236 8.07 12.14 -6.45
N PHE A 237 8.30 10.95 -5.88
CA PHE A 237 9.12 10.80 -4.66
C PHE A 237 10.63 10.87 -4.90
N THR A 238 11.06 11.09 -6.15
CA THR A 238 12.45 11.53 -6.42
C THR A 238 12.62 13.05 -6.23
N VAL A 239 11.50 13.79 -6.16
CA VAL A 239 11.45 15.23 -5.94
C VAL A 239 10.86 15.54 -4.56
N ASN A 240 9.66 15.04 -4.26
CA ASN A 240 9.03 15.15 -2.94
C ASN A 240 9.50 14.02 -2.03
N LEU A 241 10.60 14.26 -1.32
CA LEU A 241 11.27 13.24 -0.52
C LEU A 241 10.52 12.88 0.78
N HIS A 242 9.61 13.73 1.26
CA HIS A 242 8.89 13.55 2.53
C HIS A 242 7.38 13.80 2.35
N PRO A 243 6.70 12.91 1.60
CA PRO A 243 5.33 13.15 1.19
C PRO A 243 4.35 13.01 2.36
N ILE A 244 3.49 14.02 2.52
CA ILE A 244 2.30 13.99 3.39
C ILE A 244 1.10 14.36 2.53
N LEU A 245 0.41 13.35 2.02
CA LEU A 245 -0.51 13.47 0.89
C LEU A 245 -1.81 12.69 1.13
N THR A 246 -2.88 13.09 0.45
CA THR A 246 -4.01 12.23 0.14
C THR A 246 -4.10 12.04 -1.37
N LEU A 247 -4.13 10.78 -1.81
CA LEU A 247 -4.24 10.42 -3.21
C LEU A 247 -5.70 10.49 -3.65
N TYR A 248 -5.94 11.20 -4.74
CA TYR A 248 -7.23 11.24 -5.41
C TYR A 248 -7.07 10.82 -6.87
N ASP A 249 -7.82 9.82 -7.27
CA ASP A 249 -7.89 9.30 -8.63
C ASP A 249 -9.35 9.01 -8.99
N SER A 250 -9.70 9.04 -10.28
CA SER A 250 -11.05 8.76 -10.77
C SER A 250 -11.13 7.50 -11.65
N GLY A 251 -10.02 6.79 -11.85
CA GLY A 251 -10.02 5.44 -12.39
C GLY A 251 -8.77 5.13 -13.21
N GLY A 252 -8.66 3.89 -13.66
CA GLY A 252 -7.43 3.39 -14.28
C GLY A 252 -7.03 2.10 -13.58
N THR A 253 -5.79 1.66 -13.79
CA THR A 253 -5.12 0.70 -12.94
C THR A 253 -3.87 1.35 -12.37
N ASP A 254 -3.95 1.72 -11.09
CA ASP A 254 -3.04 2.66 -10.46
C ASP A 254 -2.06 1.94 -9.55
N THR A 255 -0.86 2.51 -9.41
CA THR A 255 0.23 1.95 -8.61
C THR A 255 0.77 2.96 -7.61
N LEU A 256 0.76 2.61 -6.33
CA LEU A 256 1.57 3.26 -5.31
C LEU A 256 2.98 2.65 -5.29
N ASN A 257 3.95 3.36 -5.85
CA ASN A 257 5.33 2.90 -5.94
C ASN A 257 6.23 3.55 -4.89
N LEU A 258 6.62 2.76 -3.89
CA LEU A 258 7.47 3.12 -2.76
C LEU A 258 8.89 2.53 -2.85
N SER A 259 9.23 1.88 -3.99
CA SER A 259 10.44 1.07 -4.18
C SER A 259 11.78 1.78 -3.97
N GLY A 260 11.81 3.11 -3.97
CA GLY A 260 13.04 3.87 -3.73
C GLY A 260 13.44 4.02 -2.27
N TRP A 261 12.63 3.55 -1.32
CA TRP A 261 12.95 3.57 0.11
C TRP A 261 13.42 2.21 0.63
N SER A 262 14.13 2.22 1.75
CA SER A 262 14.58 1.01 2.46
C SER A 262 14.09 0.98 3.92
N THR A 263 13.18 1.88 4.27
CA THR A 263 12.48 1.85 5.55
C THR A 263 11.26 0.95 5.41
N GLU A 264 10.83 0.34 6.50
CA GLU A 264 9.57 -0.41 6.51
C GLU A 264 8.41 0.50 6.12
N SER A 265 7.52 -0.03 5.28
CA SER A 265 6.30 0.59 4.81
C SER A 265 5.11 -0.25 5.24
N ASP A 266 4.18 0.36 5.96
CA ASP A 266 2.87 -0.22 6.25
C ASP A 266 1.87 0.34 5.24
N VAL A 267 1.54 -0.46 4.23
CA VAL A 267 0.69 -0.08 3.10
C VAL A 267 -0.75 -0.55 3.34
N ASP A 268 -1.69 0.37 3.19
CA ASP A 268 -3.13 0.12 3.22
C ASP A 268 -3.78 0.73 1.98
N LEU A 269 -4.22 -0.12 1.06
CA LEU A 269 -4.82 0.28 -0.23
C LEU A 269 -6.33 0.54 -0.15
N ARG A 270 -6.94 0.44 1.03
CA ARG A 270 -8.36 0.73 1.20
C ARG A 270 -8.62 2.23 1.14
N ASP A 271 -9.74 2.60 0.55
CA ASP A 271 -10.17 3.99 0.50
C ASP A 271 -10.40 4.54 1.91
N GLY A 272 -10.11 5.83 2.11
CA GLY A 272 -10.18 6.48 3.42
C GLY A 272 -9.17 6.02 4.47
N HIS A 273 -8.24 5.13 4.12
CA HIS A 273 -7.20 4.63 5.01
C HIS A 273 -5.86 5.32 4.77
N TYR A 274 -4.95 5.11 5.71
CA TYR A 274 -3.61 5.70 5.73
C TYR A 274 -2.56 4.61 5.73
N SER A 275 -1.53 4.82 4.92
CA SER A 275 -0.26 4.12 4.96
C SER A 275 0.78 4.90 5.76
N SER A 276 1.71 4.17 6.38
CA SER A 276 2.88 4.72 7.09
C SER A 276 4.13 4.36 6.30
N VAL A 277 4.85 5.36 5.80
CA VAL A 277 5.94 5.14 4.84
C VAL A 277 7.12 6.09 5.11
N ASN A 278 8.30 5.73 4.60
CA ASN A 278 9.51 6.56 4.69
C ASN A 278 9.90 6.93 6.13
N GLY A 279 9.64 6.03 7.09
CA GLY A 279 9.89 6.24 8.51
C GLY A 279 8.94 7.21 9.22
N MET A 280 7.90 7.69 8.52
CA MET A 280 6.78 8.46 9.11
C MET A 280 5.58 7.54 9.36
N THR A 281 4.61 8.04 10.14
CA THR A 281 3.33 7.33 10.34
C THR A 281 2.17 8.09 9.72
N ASN A 282 1.18 7.36 9.20
CA ASN A 282 -0.06 7.89 8.62
C ASN A 282 0.14 9.13 7.74
N ASN A 283 1.10 9.08 6.82
CA ASN A 283 1.48 10.22 5.99
C ASN A 283 0.98 10.12 4.55
N LEU A 284 0.52 8.94 4.10
CA LEU A 284 -0.13 8.80 2.80
C LEU A 284 -1.55 8.26 2.98
N ALA A 285 -2.55 9.01 2.57
CA ALA A 285 -3.94 8.56 2.56
C ALA A 285 -4.44 8.27 1.15
N ILE A 286 -5.47 7.45 1.03
CA ILE A 286 -6.28 7.32 -0.19
C ILE A 286 -7.64 7.97 0.09
N ALA A 287 -8.09 8.87 -0.78
CA ALA A 287 -9.40 9.52 -0.61
C ALA A 287 -10.55 8.50 -0.64
N HIS A 288 -11.71 8.87 -0.09
CA HIS A 288 -12.90 8.02 -0.17
C HIS A 288 -13.33 7.75 -1.62
N ASP A 289 -13.86 6.55 -1.86
CA ASP A 289 -14.32 6.08 -3.17
C ASP A 289 -13.21 6.04 -4.26
N VAL A 290 -11.94 6.08 -3.86
CA VAL A 290 -10.78 5.90 -4.76
C VAL A 290 -10.24 4.48 -4.62
N VAL A 291 -9.98 3.84 -5.76
CA VAL A 291 -9.34 2.52 -5.81
C VAL A 291 -7.91 2.72 -6.33
N ILE A 292 -6.94 2.22 -5.59
CA ILE A 292 -5.56 2.04 -6.05
C ILE A 292 -5.31 0.54 -6.06
N GLU A 293 -5.01 -0.03 -7.22
CA GLU A 293 -4.94 -1.47 -7.39
C GLU A 293 -3.60 -2.03 -6.92
N ASN A 294 -2.50 -1.31 -7.12
CA ASN A 294 -1.17 -1.90 -6.99
C ASN A 294 -0.31 -1.17 -5.95
N ALA A 295 0.56 -1.92 -5.30
CA ALA A 295 1.60 -1.38 -4.44
C ALA A 295 2.94 -2.07 -4.69
N ILE A 296 4.01 -1.29 -4.73
CA ILE A 296 5.38 -1.79 -4.84
C ILE A 296 6.19 -1.15 -3.71
N THR A 297 6.78 -1.94 -2.83
CA THR A 297 7.60 -1.46 -1.73
C THR A 297 9.08 -1.71 -1.95
N GLY A 298 9.87 -1.48 -0.91
CA GLY A 298 11.29 -1.17 -0.99
C GLY A 298 12.16 -2.32 -0.52
N ALA A 299 13.22 -1.97 0.20
CA ALA A 299 14.10 -2.94 0.86
C ALA A 299 13.75 -3.16 2.36
N GLY A 300 12.59 -2.65 2.81
CA GLY A 300 12.12 -2.71 4.18
C GLY A 300 11.59 -4.10 4.55
N ASN A 301 11.03 -4.26 5.76
CA ASN A 301 10.15 -5.41 6.02
C ASN A 301 8.74 -4.85 5.98
N ASP A 302 8.11 -4.93 4.83
CA ASP A 302 6.94 -4.16 4.50
C ASP A 302 5.65 -4.95 4.80
N THR A 303 4.56 -4.24 5.08
CA THR A 303 3.25 -4.84 5.28
C THR A 303 2.22 -4.30 4.31
N PHE A 304 1.27 -5.15 3.93
CA PHE A 304 0.22 -4.82 2.96
C PHE A 304 -1.16 -5.21 3.46
N ILE A 305 -2.11 -4.31 3.25
CA ILE A 305 -3.54 -4.58 3.23
C ILE A 305 -4.06 -4.15 1.86
N GLY A 306 -4.58 -5.11 1.08
CA GLY A 306 -5.24 -4.85 -0.19
C GLY A 306 -6.61 -4.21 -0.03
N ASN A 307 -7.36 -4.13 -1.13
CA ASN A 307 -8.75 -3.71 -1.15
C ASN A 307 -9.61 -4.75 -1.90
N ALA A 308 -10.87 -4.43 -2.17
CA ALA A 308 -11.78 -5.38 -2.84
C ALA A 308 -11.52 -5.56 -4.34
N ALA A 309 -10.60 -4.77 -4.93
CA ALA A 309 -10.17 -4.97 -6.31
C ALA A 309 -9.18 -6.14 -6.40
N ASN A 310 -8.68 -6.41 -7.61
CA ASN A 310 -7.58 -7.35 -7.78
C ASN A 310 -6.28 -6.56 -7.61
N ASN A 311 -5.51 -6.86 -6.56
CA ASN A 311 -4.30 -6.12 -6.25
C ASN A 311 -3.04 -6.78 -6.82
N TYR A 312 -2.08 -5.98 -7.29
CA TYR A 312 -0.70 -6.41 -7.53
C TYR A 312 0.19 -5.87 -6.42
N LEU A 313 0.75 -6.75 -5.60
CA LEU A 313 1.55 -6.40 -4.43
C LEU A 313 2.98 -6.94 -4.61
N ASP A 314 3.95 -6.05 -4.70
CA ASP A 314 5.38 -6.40 -4.77
C ASP A 314 6.09 -5.90 -3.50
N GLY A 315 6.57 -6.81 -2.66
CA GLY A 315 7.29 -6.51 -1.42
C GLY A 315 8.72 -5.97 -1.64
N GLY A 316 9.27 -6.16 -2.84
CA GLY A 316 10.65 -5.77 -3.13
C GLY A 316 11.66 -6.71 -2.46
N ALA A 317 12.52 -6.18 -1.60
CA ALA A 317 13.45 -6.99 -0.82
C ALA A 317 13.11 -6.84 0.65
N GLY A 318 13.21 -7.91 1.44
CA GLY A 318 12.74 -7.79 2.81
C GLY A 318 12.22 -9.09 3.35
N GLN A 319 11.49 -8.99 4.44
CA GLN A 319 10.56 -10.01 4.88
C GLN A 319 9.17 -9.38 4.93
N ASP A 320 8.42 -9.58 3.87
CA ASP A 320 7.20 -8.83 3.60
C ASP A 320 5.96 -9.66 3.94
N ARG A 321 4.89 -8.99 4.36
CA ARG A 321 3.66 -9.64 4.79
C ARG A 321 2.40 -8.99 4.24
N VAL A 322 1.52 -9.80 3.66
CA VAL A 322 0.14 -9.39 3.33
C VAL A 322 -0.86 -9.87 4.38
N TYR A 323 -1.88 -9.05 4.66
CA TYR A 323 -3.01 -9.38 5.51
C TYR A 323 -4.30 -9.45 4.69
N PHE A 324 -5.00 -10.58 4.81
CA PHE A 324 -6.30 -10.84 4.23
C PHE A 324 -7.39 -10.79 5.31
N THR A 325 -8.60 -10.37 4.94
CA THR A 325 -9.68 -10.08 5.90
C THR A 325 -10.50 -11.31 6.31
N GLY A 326 -10.55 -12.34 5.45
CA GLY A 326 -11.28 -13.58 5.61
C GLY A 326 -10.46 -14.71 6.24
N LYS A 327 -11.07 -15.89 6.36
CA LYS A 327 -10.40 -17.09 6.90
C LYS A 327 -9.62 -17.80 5.81
N PHE A 328 -8.55 -18.51 6.16
CA PHE A 328 -7.73 -19.23 5.16
C PHE A 328 -8.55 -20.19 4.26
N SER A 329 -9.62 -20.79 4.79
CA SER A 329 -10.51 -21.68 4.03
C SER A 329 -11.28 -21.00 2.90
N ASP A 330 -11.35 -19.67 2.91
CA ASP A 330 -12.07 -18.87 1.92
C ASP A 330 -11.18 -18.54 0.70
N TYR A 331 -9.86 -18.80 0.79
CA TYR A 331 -8.87 -18.44 -0.22
C TYR A 331 -8.31 -19.66 -0.95
N GLN A 332 -7.97 -19.45 -2.22
CA GLN A 332 -7.20 -20.38 -3.03
C GLN A 332 -5.87 -19.75 -3.39
N LEU A 333 -4.77 -20.37 -2.97
CA LEU A 333 -3.41 -19.90 -3.22
C LEU A 333 -2.80 -20.78 -4.31
N ASN A 334 -2.27 -20.16 -5.37
CA ASN A 334 -1.52 -20.82 -6.42
C ASN A 334 -0.16 -20.13 -6.56
N TYR A 335 0.88 -20.87 -6.94
CA TYR A 335 2.19 -20.29 -7.22
C TYR A 335 2.62 -20.59 -8.66
N ASP A 336 2.97 -19.55 -9.41
CA ASP A 336 3.58 -19.68 -10.74
C ASP A 336 5.10 -19.74 -10.62
N LEU A 337 5.67 -20.92 -10.85
CA LEU A 337 7.13 -21.14 -10.84
C LEU A 337 7.88 -20.27 -11.85
N GLY A 338 7.27 -19.96 -13.00
CA GLY A 338 7.89 -19.19 -14.08
C GLY A 338 7.93 -17.70 -13.77
N GLY A 339 6.81 -17.15 -13.30
CA GLY A 339 6.67 -15.75 -12.87
C GLY A 339 7.27 -15.45 -11.49
N ARG A 340 7.38 -16.46 -10.62
CA ARG A 340 7.71 -16.33 -9.18
C ARG A 340 6.67 -15.54 -8.39
N GLU A 341 5.40 -15.72 -8.76
CA GLU A 341 4.28 -14.96 -8.22
C GLU A 341 3.27 -15.91 -7.58
N TYR A 342 2.68 -15.50 -6.46
CA TYR A 342 1.48 -16.14 -5.93
C TYR A 342 0.25 -15.46 -6.51
N THR A 343 -0.77 -16.25 -6.82
CA THR A 343 -2.14 -15.74 -7.01
C THR A 343 -2.99 -16.20 -5.84
N VAL A 344 -3.63 -15.26 -5.15
CA VAL A 344 -4.50 -15.50 -4.01
C VAL A 344 -5.91 -15.08 -4.37
N HIS A 345 -6.81 -16.04 -4.56
CA HIS A 345 -8.20 -15.79 -4.93
C HIS A 345 -9.12 -15.91 -3.71
N ASP A 346 -9.77 -14.81 -3.32
CA ASP A 346 -10.83 -14.83 -2.32
C ASP A 346 -12.16 -15.29 -2.95
N SER A 347 -12.66 -16.44 -2.48
CA SER A 347 -13.91 -17.04 -2.97
C SER A 347 -15.16 -16.29 -2.49
N THR A 348 -15.03 -15.37 -1.54
CA THR A 348 -16.12 -14.52 -1.01
C THR A 348 -16.18 -13.15 -1.68
N GLY A 349 -15.07 -12.69 -2.25
CA GLY A 349 -14.92 -11.44 -2.99
C GLY A 349 -14.70 -10.19 -2.13
N ALA A 350 -14.34 -10.34 -0.85
CA ALA A 350 -13.97 -9.23 0.03
C ALA A 350 -12.58 -8.64 -0.32
N ASP A 351 -11.64 -9.50 -0.72
CA ASP A 351 -10.26 -9.14 -1.06
C ASP A 351 -9.90 -9.47 -2.53
N GLY A 352 -10.90 -9.67 -3.40
CA GLY A 352 -10.65 -9.88 -4.84
C GLY A 352 -9.76 -11.07 -5.21
N THR A 353 -8.91 -10.89 -6.22
CA THR A 353 -7.90 -11.86 -6.66
C THR A 353 -6.55 -11.17 -6.81
N ASP A 354 -5.65 -11.46 -5.90
CA ASP A 354 -4.40 -10.73 -5.77
C ASP A 354 -3.23 -11.49 -6.35
N THR A 355 -2.28 -10.74 -6.90
CA THR A 355 -0.97 -11.24 -7.32
C THR A 355 0.09 -10.72 -6.34
N LEU A 356 0.84 -11.64 -5.74
CA LEU A 356 1.90 -11.35 -4.78
C LEU A 356 3.27 -11.69 -5.38
N LEU A 357 4.16 -10.72 -5.43
CA LEU A 357 5.55 -10.87 -5.83
C LEU A 357 6.46 -10.46 -4.67
N ASN A 358 7.56 -11.20 -4.47
CA ASN A 358 8.52 -10.93 -3.38
C ASN A 358 7.85 -10.72 -2.01
N ILE A 359 6.86 -11.55 -1.67
CA ILE A 359 6.21 -11.55 -0.35
C ILE A 359 6.43 -12.92 0.28
N GLU A 360 6.91 -12.94 1.52
CA GLU A 360 7.22 -14.18 2.23
C GLU A 360 6.07 -14.68 3.09
N TYR A 361 5.24 -13.79 3.63
CA TYR A 361 4.22 -14.12 4.64
C TYR A 361 2.81 -13.68 4.23
N ALA A 362 1.84 -14.49 4.61
CA ALA A 362 0.42 -14.12 4.58
C ALA A 362 -0.24 -14.38 5.93
N ALA A 363 -1.13 -13.49 6.32
CA ALA A 363 -1.99 -13.64 7.50
C ALA A 363 -3.45 -13.52 7.09
N PHE A 364 -4.26 -14.44 7.61
CA PHE A 364 -5.71 -14.52 7.46
C PHE A 364 -6.35 -14.34 8.84
N ALA A 365 -7.69 -14.23 8.89
CA ALA A 365 -8.42 -14.00 10.13
C ALA A 365 -8.24 -15.10 11.20
N ASP A 366 -7.90 -16.34 10.79
CA ASP A 366 -7.78 -17.50 11.67
C ASP A 366 -6.45 -18.25 11.58
N PHE A 367 -5.62 -17.95 10.59
CA PHE A 367 -4.39 -18.69 10.29
C PHE A 367 -3.37 -17.78 9.57
N GLY A 368 -2.10 -18.16 9.53
CA GLY A 368 -1.08 -17.39 8.83
C GLY A 368 0.30 -18.01 8.96
N GLY A 369 1.23 -17.61 8.11
CA GLY A 369 2.56 -18.19 8.06
C GLY A 369 3.33 -17.78 6.82
N LYS A 370 4.41 -18.51 6.54
CA LYS A 370 5.16 -18.34 5.28
C LYS A 370 4.30 -18.82 4.11
N LEU A 371 4.22 -18.08 3.03
CA LEU A 371 3.49 -18.50 1.83
C LEU A 371 3.97 -19.86 1.30
N ASN A 372 5.28 -20.10 1.37
CA ASN A 372 5.93 -21.39 1.11
C ASN A 372 5.44 -22.56 1.97
N GLU A 373 4.70 -22.33 3.04
CA GLU A 373 4.10 -23.35 3.92
C GLU A 373 2.58 -23.44 3.73
N LEU A 374 1.99 -22.48 3.01
CA LEU A 374 0.55 -22.35 2.77
C LEU A 374 0.12 -22.89 1.40
N THR A 375 1.05 -23.14 0.47
CA THR A 375 0.76 -23.79 -0.81
C THR A 375 0.80 -25.32 -0.72
N PRO A 376 -0.20 -26.03 -1.24
CA PRO A 376 -0.28 -27.49 -1.13
C PRO A 376 0.61 -28.24 -2.12
N GLU A 377 1.11 -27.64 -3.19
CA GLU A 377 1.79 -28.34 -4.27
C GLU A 377 3.14 -28.95 -3.86
N VAL A 378 3.41 -30.16 -4.33
CA VAL A 378 4.75 -30.77 -4.36
C VAL A 378 5.12 -31.02 -5.82
N TYR A 379 6.14 -30.32 -6.29
CA TYR A 379 6.62 -30.34 -7.67
C TYR A 379 7.54 -31.54 -7.93
N ARG A 380 7.51 -32.08 -9.16
CA ARG A 380 8.43 -33.11 -9.63
C ARG A 380 9.30 -32.59 -10.76
N PHE A 381 10.59 -32.89 -10.65
CA PHE A 381 11.62 -32.53 -11.60
C PHE A 381 12.42 -33.78 -11.97
N PHE A 382 12.84 -33.92 -13.23
CA PHE A 382 13.62 -35.06 -13.71
C PHE A 382 14.93 -34.61 -14.35
N ASN A 383 16.05 -35.19 -13.90
CA ASN A 383 17.35 -35.01 -14.54
C ASN A 383 17.68 -36.26 -15.36
N ALA A 384 17.66 -36.11 -16.69
CA ALA A 384 17.87 -37.21 -17.62
C ALA A 384 19.31 -37.74 -17.64
N ASP A 385 20.29 -36.89 -17.33
CA ASP A 385 21.71 -37.26 -17.34
C ASP A 385 22.07 -38.12 -16.12
N MET A 386 21.46 -37.83 -14.98
CA MET A 386 21.67 -38.52 -13.71
C MET A 386 20.64 -39.64 -13.46
N GLY A 387 19.50 -39.62 -14.14
CA GLY A 387 18.41 -40.56 -13.91
C GLY A 387 17.75 -40.39 -12.54
N ILE A 388 17.71 -39.17 -12.02
CA ILE A 388 17.15 -38.85 -10.70
C ILE A 388 15.90 -37.98 -10.83
N HIS A 389 14.98 -38.15 -9.88
CA HIS A 389 13.87 -37.24 -9.68
C HIS A 389 14.12 -36.37 -8.44
N PHE A 390 13.66 -35.14 -8.51
CA PHE A 390 13.71 -34.20 -7.41
C PHE A 390 12.30 -33.73 -7.07
N PHE A 391 11.97 -33.74 -5.78
CA PHE A 391 10.65 -33.41 -5.26
C PHE A 391 10.78 -32.30 -4.21
N THR A 392 9.98 -31.25 -4.36
CA THR A 392 9.95 -30.16 -3.40
C THR A 392 8.59 -29.47 -3.35
N SER A 393 8.21 -29.03 -2.16
CA SER A 393 7.08 -28.13 -1.90
C SER A 393 7.53 -26.72 -1.52
N ASN A 394 8.83 -26.44 -1.62
CA ASN A 394 9.38 -25.11 -1.42
C ASN A 394 9.45 -24.43 -2.79
N ASN A 395 8.73 -23.31 -2.92
CA ASN A 395 8.56 -22.61 -4.18
C ASN A 395 9.88 -21.95 -4.64
N ASP A 396 10.69 -21.46 -3.71
CA ASP A 396 12.02 -20.89 -4.02
C ASP A 396 12.98 -21.95 -4.56
N GLU A 397 12.98 -23.13 -3.94
CA GLU A 397 13.78 -24.27 -4.38
C GLU A 397 13.32 -24.78 -5.75
N ALA A 398 12.00 -24.90 -5.95
CA ALA A 398 11.42 -25.31 -7.22
C ALA A 398 11.76 -24.32 -8.35
N THR A 399 11.66 -23.01 -8.08
CA THR A 399 12.09 -21.96 -9.01
C THR A 399 13.59 -22.05 -9.31
N ALA A 400 14.44 -22.26 -8.30
CA ALA A 400 15.89 -22.38 -8.51
C ALA A 400 16.26 -23.59 -9.38
N VAL A 401 15.61 -24.73 -9.16
CA VAL A 401 15.79 -25.95 -9.97
C VAL A 401 15.30 -25.74 -11.40
N LEU A 402 14.14 -25.10 -11.58
CA LEU A 402 13.61 -24.77 -12.91
C LEU A 402 14.58 -23.87 -13.69
N GLN A 403 15.20 -22.89 -13.02
CA GLN A 403 16.12 -21.93 -13.65
C GLN A 403 17.51 -22.51 -13.92
N SER A 404 17.94 -23.55 -13.20
CA SER A 404 19.25 -24.17 -13.45
C SER A 404 19.31 -24.81 -14.85
N GLY A 405 18.17 -25.29 -15.35
CA GLY A 405 18.06 -25.98 -16.64
C GLY A 405 18.57 -27.42 -16.62
N ASP A 406 19.07 -27.92 -15.49
CA ASP A 406 19.57 -29.29 -15.34
C ASP A 406 18.45 -30.31 -15.17
N PHE A 407 17.26 -29.84 -14.75
CA PHE A 407 16.09 -30.66 -14.55
C PHE A 407 14.94 -30.23 -15.46
N GLN A 408 14.22 -31.22 -15.98
CA GLN A 408 12.94 -31.02 -16.67
C GLN A 408 11.83 -30.97 -15.64
N PHE A 409 11.03 -29.91 -15.66
CA PHE A 409 9.82 -29.82 -14.84
C PHE A 409 8.74 -30.76 -15.38
N GLU A 410 8.25 -31.66 -14.54
CA GLU A 410 7.24 -32.65 -14.90
C GLU A 410 5.85 -32.34 -14.34
N GLY A 411 5.70 -31.21 -13.64
CA GLY A 411 4.43 -30.76 -13.08
C GLY A 411 4.30 -30.97 -11.57
N VAL A 412 3.09 -30.81 -11.06
CA VAL A 412 2.72 -31.13 -9.67
C VAL A 412 2.54 -32.63 -9.55
N ALA A 413 3.31 -33.25 -8.65
CA ALA A 413 3.31 -34.69 -8.43
C ALA A 413 2.14 -35.15 -7.57
N TYR A 414 1.87 -34.37 -6.51
CA TYR A 414 0.85 -34.59 -5.49
C TYR A 414 0.74 -33.33 -4.62
N ALA A 415 -0.27 -33.31 -3.74
CA ALA A 415 -0.47 -32.24 -2.77
C ALA A 415 -0.12 -32.68 -1.35
N ARG A 416 0.57 -31.81 -0.59
CA ARG A 416 0.77 -31.92 0.86
C ARG A 416 -0.35 -31.22 1.63
N ASN A 417 -0.40 -31.48 2.92
CA ASN A 417 -1.32 -30.77 3.81
C ASN A 417 -0.67 -29.50 4.35
N VAL A 418 -1.42 -28.39 4.28
CA VAL A 418 -0.99 -27.06 4.77
C VAL A 418 -1.67 -26.65 6.08
N VAL A 419 -2.77 -27.31 6.45
CA VAL A 419 -3.46 -27.10 7.73
C VAL A 419 -3.09 -28.23 8.69
N ASP A 420 -2.53 -27.85 9.84
CA ASP A 420 -2.16 -28.79 10.89
C ASP A 420 -3.38 -29.58 11.38
N ASN A 421 -3.26 -30.90 11.37
CA ASN A 421 -4.23 -31.79 11.98
C ASN A 421 -3.50 -32.93 12.70
N ALA A 422 -4.13 -33.49 13.74
CA ALA A 422 -3.51 -34.47 14.62
C ALA A 422 -3.06 -35.79 13.95
N ASN A 423 -3.32 -35.98 12.65
CA ASN A 423 -2.93 -37.16 11.88
C ASN A 423 -1.72 -36.94 10.96
N LEU A 424 -1.18 -35.72 10.91
CA LEU A 424 -0.01 -35.41 10.10
C LEU A 424 1.28 -35.91 10.76
N VAL A 425 2.21 -36.33 9.91
CA VAL A 425 3.57 -36.72 10.27
C VAL A 425 4.57 -35.95 9.41
N SER A 426 5.75 -35.67 9.97
CA SER A 426 6.85 -35.08 9.20
C SER A 426 7.34 -36.05 8.14
N VAL A 427 7.51 -35.56 6.92
CA VAL A 427 8.29 -36.22 5.87
C VAL A 427 9.69 -35.61 5.89
N TYR A 428 10.68 -36.44 6.23
CA TYR A 428 12.08 -36.06 6.25
C TYR A 428 12.70 -36.22 4.87
N ARG A 429 13.59 -35.30 4.49
CA ARG A 429 14.37 -35.39 3.24
C ARG A 429 15.86 -35.55 3.54
N PHE A 430 16.50 -36.49 2.84
CA PHE A 430 17.91 -36.80 2.99
C PHE A 430 18.61 -36.76 1.64
N PHE A 431 19.66 -35.95 1.51
CA PHE A 431 20.47 -35.87 0.30
C PHE A 431 21.63 -36.86 0.33
N ASN A 432 21.79 -37.67 -0.73
CA ASN A 432 22.93 -38.55 -0.92
C ASN A 432 23.95 -37.92 -1.88
N PRO A 433 25.08 -37.38 -1.40
CA PRO A 433 26.07 -36.72 -2.26
C PRO A 433 26.80 -37.69 -3.21
N ALA A 434 26.73 -39.01 -2.99
CA ALA A 434 27.37 -39.99 -3.88
C ALA A 434 26.53 -40.27 -5.13
N THR A 435 25.20 -40.21 -5.04
CA THR A 435 24.27 -40.50 -6.15
C THR A 435 23.57 -39.25 -6.67
N GLY A 436 23.52 -38.17 -5.89
CA GLY A 436 22.70 -36.98 -6.15
C GLY A 436 21.22 -37.15 -5.77
N ASP A 437 20.84 -38.30 -5.21
CA ASP A 437 19.46 -38.66 -4.91
C ASP A 437 18.94 -38.00 -3.62
N HIS A 438 17.61 -37.87 -3.54
CA HIS A 438 16.93 -37.45 -2.32
C HIS A 438 15.97 -38.54 -1.84
N VAL A 439 16.17 -38.99 -0.60
CA VAL A 439 15.27 -39.95 0.05
C VAL A 439 14.22 -39.20 0.86
N LEU A 440 12.95 -39.49 0.61
CA LEU A 440 11.81 -38.99 1.37
C LEU A 440 11.26 -40.11 2.25
N THR A 441 11.13 -39.86 3.55
CA THR A 441 10.58 -40.84 4.49
C THR A 441 9.75 -40.19 5.59
N ALA A 442 8.60 -40.81 5.89
CA ALA A 442 7.79 -40.53 7.06
C ALA A 442 8.06 -41.49 8.23
N ASP A 443 8.93 -42.50 8.02
CA ASP A 443 9.31 -43.45 9.06
C ASP A 443 10.45 -42.88 9.91
N VAL A 444 10.13 -42.59 11.18
CA VAL A 444 11.09 -42.05 12.16
C VAL A 444 12.28 -43.00 12.37
N ALA A 445 12.07 -44.33 12.29
CA ALA A 445 13.13 -45.31 12.44
C ALA A 445 14.07 -45.32 11.23
N GLU A 446 13.53 -45.21 10.01
CA GLU A 446 14.34 -45.07 8.79
C GLU A 446 15.12 -43.75 8.81
N ALA A 447 14.45 -42.64 9.15
CA ALA A 447 15.11 -41.34 9.29
C ALA A 447 16.25 -41.38 10.33
N GLN A 448 16.05 -42.05 11.46
CA GLN A 448 17.11 -42.26 12.45
C GLN A 448 18.25 -43.11 11.87
N HIS A 449 17.94 -44.20 11.17
CA HIS A 449 18.95 -45.05 10.55
C HIS A 449 19.81 -44.28 9.55
N LEU A 450 19.20 -43.47 8.67
CA LEU A 450 19.91 -42.66 7.68
C LEU A 450 20.89 -41.67 8.31
N ARG A 451 20.53 -41.05 9.45
CA ARG A 451 21.42 -40.17 10.23
C ARG A 451 22.65 -40.90 10.79
N GLU A 452 22.52 -42.19 11.09
CA GLU A 452 23.56 -43.01 11.70
C GLU A 452 24.52 -43.63 10.65
N LEU A 453 24.22 -43.52 9.35
CA LEU A 453 25.03 -44.06 8.25
C LEU A 453 26.32 -43.25 7.94
N ASN A 454 27.12 -42.92 8.95
CA ASN A 454 28.46 -42.32 8.82
C ASN A 454 28.59 -41.14 7.81
N GLY A 455 27.55 -40.31 7.66
CA GLY A 455 27.56 -39.17 6.72
C GLY A 455 27.34 -39.53 5.25
N ALA A 456 26.88 -40.75 4.94
CA ALA A 456 26.45 -41.14 3.60
C ALA A 456 25.23 -40.34 3.12
N PHE A 457 24.42 -39.84 4.05
CA PHE A 457 23.28 -38.98 3.80
C PHE A 457 23.41 -37.69 4.62
N GLN A 458 23.04 -36.57 4.00
CA GLN A 458 22.88 -35.28 4.66
C GLN A 458 21.40 -35.13 5.03
N ASP A 459 21.11 -34.95 6.32
CA ASP A 459 19.75 -34.69 6.81
C ASP A 459 19.39 -33.23 6.51
N GLU A 460 18.37 -33.03 5.70
CA GLU A 460 17.84 -31.71 5.33
C GLU A 460 16.63 -31.31 6.19
N GLY A 461 16.25 -32.16 7.14
CA GLY A 461 15.16 -31.91 8.07
C GLY A 461 13.79 -32.29 7.53
N THR A 462 12.76 -31.62 8.04
CA THR A 462 11.37 -31.83 7.59
C THR A 462 11.13 -31.07 6.30
N ALA A 463 10.82 -31.77 5.21
CA ALA A 463 10.48 -31.15 3.93
C ALA A 463 9.04 -30.65 3.90
N PHE A 464 8.11 -31.47 4.39
CA PHE A 464 6.68 -31.14 4.50
C PHE A 464 5.97 -32.12 5.44
N TYR A 465 4.68 -31.89 5.66
CA TYR A 465 3.81 -32.80 6.41
C TYR A 465 2.90 -33.59 5.47
N ALA A 466 2.72 -34.87 5.78
CA ALA A 466 1.84 -35.78 5.06
C ALA A 466 1.08 -36.67 6.05
N TYR A 467 0.16 -37.50 5.56
CA TYR A 467 -0.54 -38.46 6.40
C TYR A 467 0.30 -39.73 6.58
N GLY A 468 0.58 -40.09 7.84
CA GLY A 468 1.32 -41.33 8.15
C GLY A 468 0.48 -42.60 8.01
N LYS A 469 -0.84 -42.46 7.87
CA LYS A 469 -1.81 -43.55 7.70
C LYS A 469 -2.89 -43.11 6.73
N LYS A 470 -3.49 -44.09 6.06
CA LYS A 470 -4.64 -43.87 5.17
C LYS A 470 -5.76 -43.12 5.91
N ALA A 471 -6.15 -41.97 5.37
CA ALA A 471 -7.30 -41.20 5.82
C ALA A 471 -8.30 -41.00 4.67
N ALA A 472 -9.46 -40.40 4.96
CA ALA A 472 -10.39 -39.97 3.92
C ALA A 472 -9.69 -38.97 2.98
N ASP A 473 -9.96 -39.08 1.68
CA ASP A 473 -9.46 -38.18 0.64
C ASP A 473 -7.92 -38.15 0.50
N THR A 474 -7.25 -39.25 0.88
CA THR A 474 -5.81 -39.42 0.69
C THR A 474 -5.48 -40.52 -0.33
N THR A 475 -4.36 -40.33 -1.02
CA THR A 475 -3.76 -41.25 -2.00
C THR A 475 -2.45 -41.80 -1.46
N GLU A 476 -2.15 -43.06 -1.77
CA GLU A 476 -0.89 -43.71 -1.41
C GLU A 476 0.27 -43.16 -2.28
N LEU A 477 1.38 -42.77 -1.65
CA LEU A 477 2.62 -42.46 -2.36
C LEU A 477 3.53 -43.70 -2.37
N TYR A 478 3.76 -44.24 -3.55
CA TYR A 478 4.54 -45.45 -3.79
C TYR A 478 6.02 -45.11 -3.95
N ARG A 479 6.90 -45.86 -3.28
CA ARG A 479 8.36 -45.70 -3.36
C ARG A 479 9.03 -46.90 -4.03
N PHE A 480 10.01 -46.61 -4.87
CA PHE A 480 10.87 -47.59 -5.53
C PHE A 480 12.33 -47.17 -5.39
N VAL A 481 13.23 -48.15 -5.36
CA VAL A 481 14.68 -47.95 -5.46
C VAL A 481 15.18 -48.58 -6.75
N ASN A 482 16.01 -47.86 -7.49
CA ASN A 482 16.78 -48.44 -8.58
C ASN A 482 18.02 -49.13 -7.99
N GLU A 483 18.10 -50.46 -8.09
CA GLU A 483 19.15 -51.27 -7.49
C GLU A 483 20.52 -51.08 -8.16
N GLU A 484 20.55 -50.55 -9.40
CA GLU A 484 21.78 -50.29 -10.13
C GLU A 484 22.41 -48.95 -9.74
N THR A 485 21.58 -47.90 -9.60
CA THR A 485 22.04 -46.52 -9.33
C THR A 485 21.93 -46.12 -7.86
N GLY A 486 21.08 -46.81 -7.08
CA GLY A 486 20.74 -46.44 -5.70
C GLY A 486 19.85 -45.20 -5.59
N THR A 487 19.15 -44.82 -6.66
CA THR A 487 18.27 -43.64 -6.73
C THR A 487 16.81 -44.01 -6.46
N HIS A 488 16.02 -43.10 -5.91
CA HIS A 488 14.62 -43.37 -5.57
C HIS A 488 13.63 -42.73 -6.54
N PHE A 489 12.49 -43.39 -6.71
CA PHE A 489 11.37 -42.91 -7.48
C PHE A 489 10.09 -42.94 -6.63
N TYR A 490 9.29 -41.88 -6.75
CA TYR A 490 8.04 -41.72 -6.01
C TYR A 490 6.89 -41.40 -6.97
N THR A 491 5.73 -42.01 -6.75
CA THR A 491 4.52 -41.69 -7.52
C THR A 491 3.25 -41.90 -6.71
N ALA A 492 2.27 -41.00 -6.90
CA ALA A 492 0.90 -41.19 -6.42
C ALA A 492 0.00 -41.84 -7.51
N SER A 493 0.50 -42.02 -8.73
CA SER A 493 -0.23 -42.59 -9.85
C SER A 493 -0.15 -44.11 -9.85
N VAL A 494 -1.29 -44.77 -9.67
CA VAL A 494 -1.38 -46.24 -9.72
C VAL A 494 -0.90 -46.80 -11.06
N SER A 495 -1.19 -46.12 -12.18
CA SER A 495 -0.73 -46.56 -13.50
C SER A 495 0.78 -46.42 -13.68
N GLU A 496 1.38 -45.36 -13.16
CA GLU A 496 2.84 -45.16 -13.20
C GLU A 496 3.53 -46.20 -12.32
N MET A 497 3.01 -46.41 -11.11
CA MET A 497 3.47 -47.46 -10.19
C MET A 497 3.45 -48.86 -10.82
N GLU A 498 2.35 -49.27 -11.44
CA GLU A 498 2.26 -50.58 -12.11
C GLU A 498 3.20 -50.68 -13.32
N SER A 499 3.51 -49.55 -13.97
CA SER A 499 4.48 -49.51 -15.07
C SER A 499 5.92 -49.67 -14.57
N VAL A 500 6.29 -48.97 -13.49
CA VAL A 500 7.65 -49.02 -12.91
C VAL A 500 7.98 -50.40 -12.34
N LYS A 501 6.99 -51.12 -11.78
CA LYS A 501 7.15 -52.53 -11.36
C LYS A 501 7.62 -53.47 -12.48
N LEU A 502 7.41 -53.11 -13.74
CA LEU A 502 7.79 -53.91 -14.90
C LEU A 502 9.16 -53.52 -15.48
N ILE A 503 9.80 -52.48 -14.95
CA ILE A 503 11.12 -52.02 -15.39
C ILE A 503 12.19 -52.79 -14.62
N ASP A 504 13.02 -53.54 -15.35
CA ASP A 504 14.17 -54.25 -14.78
C ASP A 504 15.10 -53.26 -14.05
N GLY A 505 15.55 -53.64 -12.85
CA GLY A 505 16.42 -52.82 -12.00
C GLY A 505 15.70 -51.97 -10.95
N PHE A 506 14.37 -51.81 -11.03
CA PHE A 506 13.60 -51.16 -9.97
C PHE A 506 12.97 -52.17 -8.99
N SER A 507 13.16 -51.92 -7.70
CA SER A 507 12.56 -52.68 -6.61
C SER A 507 11.48 -51.85 -5.92
N TYR A 508 10.28 -52.41 -5.80
CA TYR A 508 9.15 -51.78 -5.12
C TYR A 508 9.30 -51.90 -3.60
N GLU A 509 9.35 -50.77 -2.90
CA GLU A 509 9.55 -50.71 -1.44
C GLU A 509 8.25 -50.55 -0.65
N GLY A 510 7.14 -50.28 -1.33
CA GLY A 510 5.83 -50.14 -0.71
C GLY A 510 5.28 -48.71 -0.72
N VAL A 511 4.35 -48.45 0.19
CA VAL A 511 3.78 -47.12 0.43
C VAL A 511 4.67 -46.38 1.42
N ALA A 512 5.23 -45.24 1.00
CA ALA A 512 6.07 -44.40 1.87
C ALA A 512 5.22 -43.59 2.85
N PHE A 513 4.15 -42.95 2.37
CA PHE A 513 3.18 -42.17 3.14
C PHE A 513 1.95 -41.86 2.26
N TYR A 514 0.99 -41.10 2.80
CA TYR A 514 -0.27 -40.76 2.12
C TYR A 514 -0.39 -39.24 1.90
N VAL A 515 -0.81 -38.84 0.72
CA VAL A 515 -0.84 -37.45 0.21
C VAL A 515 -2.24 -37.08 -0.28
N ALA A 516 -2.53 -35.79 -0.44
CA ALA A 516 -3.72 -35.35 -1.13
C ALA A 516 -3.50 -35.41 -2.66
N MET A 517 -4.58 -35.55 -3.43
CA MET A 517 -4.50 -35.38 -4.88
C MET A 517 -4.31 -33.90 -5.21
N ALA A 518 -3.38 -33.62 -6.12
CA ALA A 518 -3.18 -32.30 -6.70
C ALA A 518 -4.32 -31.92 -7.65
#